data_AF-A0A1E4RCJ8-F1
#
_entry.id   AF-A0A1E4RCJ8-F1
#
_cell.length_a   1.000
_cell.length_b   1.000
_cell.length_c   1.000
_cell.angle_alpha   90.00
_cell.angle_beta   90.00
_cell.angle_gamma   90.00
#
_symmetry.space_group_name_H-M   'P 1'
#
loop_
_entity.id
_entity.type
_entity.pdbx_description
1 polymer ?
#
loop_
_entity_poly.entity_id
_entity_poly.type
_entity_poly.pdbx_seq_one_letter_code
_entity_poly.pdbx_strand_id
1 'polypeptide(L)'
;SDDEEVETESDDEENTKRNQVKNKVKSIENLPFKLIFRTITYLILWVSLISIGLFGYWYREQQYLVGYCGHEITQPTIPQTIDTSPILLQIGNYLDENFKPKCIKCPAHARCFENLQIGCYEDFVEHKPWYFDYLPILNRTTKICIPDTKKAEKIEIMIDVALDFLRSKNADKNCGRSLASDLEAGLEVNELHDLLLSMKAPYITTEEFEELWQRSLIELEKEPEIIVRQTGYTINNIQTTNNTNHTRNEEEGENKILRSTSLSHISLQCRFSNTIIGSMIEYKEIFIGLILINIIIFSIKTKYERYQLKKEKIETLYRETLKKLQKQRKLSKSSTELPGYISSIQLRDLILSNESNLKNKLEIWKKIISKIELNTNVKSETIEHFGEVMKVWEWIGELDN
;
A
#
# COMPACT_ATOMS: atom_id res chain seq x y z
N SER A 1 -100.86 -20.76 65.82
CA SER A 1 -101.70 -21.82 66.37
C SER A 1 -102.26 -22.52 65.18
N ASP A 2 -102.01 -23.82 65.01
CA ASP A 2 -102.71 -24.75 64.11
C ASP A 2 -101.77 -25.88 63.67
N ASP A 3 -102.37 -27.07 63.61
CA ASP A 3 -101.87 -28.33 63.08
C ASP A 3 -101.47 -28.22 61.59
N GLU A 4 -100.41 -28.93 61.18
CA GLU A 4 -100.29 -29.68 59.90
C GLU A 4 -98.83 -30.12 59.65
N GLU A 5 -98.67 -31.16 58.83
CA GLU A 5 -97.42 -31.72 58.30
C GLU A 5 -96.70 -32.81 59.11
N VAL A 6 -97.42 -33.91 59.36
CA VAL A 6 -96.84 -35.26 59.38
C VAL A 6 -97.13 -35.90 58.02
N GLU A 7 -96.39 -35.55 56.97
CA GLU A 7 -96.46 -36.24 55.66
C GLU A 7 -95.32 -35.83 54.67
N THR A 8 -94.04 -35.74 55.09
CA THR A 8 -92.98 -35.30 54.14
C THR A 8 -91.56 -35.83 54.38
N GLU A 9 -91.34 -36.94 55.12
CA GLU A 9 -89.97 -37.50 55.28
C GLU A 9 -89.77 -38.92 54.70
N SER A 10 -90.81 -39.63 54.27
CA SER A 10 -90.66 -41.00 53.73
C SER A 10 -90.40 -41.08 52.22
N ASP A 11 -90.80 -40.07 51.43
CA ASP A 11 -90.68 -40.11 49.96
C ASP A 11 -89.34 -39.56 49.44
N ASP A 12 -88.65 -38.73 50.24
CA ASP A 12 -87.37 -38.15 49.86
C ASP A 12 -86.18 -39.12 50.06
N GLU A 13 -86.24 -40.02 51.05
CA GLU A 13 -85.22 -41.06 51.20
C GLU A 13 -85.29 -42.14 50.10
N GLU A 14 -86.50 -42.49 49.64
CA GLU A 14 -86.68 -43.51 48.61
C GLU A 14 -86.31 -42.98 47.21
N ASN A 15 -86.63 -41.71 46.89
CA ASN A 15 -86.20 -41.06 45.65
C ASN A 15 -84.68 -40.79 45.62
N THR A 16 -84.06 -40.47 46.76
CA THR A 16 -82.60 -40.24 46.83
C THR A 16 -81.82 -41.55 46.68
N LYS A 17 -82.27 -42.65 47.29
CA LYS A 17 -81.68 -43.99 47.10
C LYS A 17 -81.90 -44.50 45.66
N ARG A 18 -83.07 -44.27 45.05
CA ARG A 18 -83.35 -44.70 43.66
C ARG A 18 -82.58 -43.91 42.61
N ASN A 19 -82.32 -42.61 42.84
CA ASN A 19 -81.48 -41.78 41.96
C ASN A 19 -79.97 -42.03 42.17
N GLN A 20 -79.52 -42.31 43.40
CA GLN A 20 -78.14 -42.73 43.64
C GLN A 20 -77.84 -44.10 43.05
N VAL A 21 -78.76 -45.08 43.13
CA VAL A 21 -78.60 -46.39 42.48
C VAL A 21 -78.67 -46.27 40.95
N LYS A 22 -79.59 -45.48 40.37
CA LYS A 22 -79.62 -45.23 38.92
C LYS A 22 -78.38 -44.52 38.39
N ASN A 23 -77.80 -43.57 39.14
CA ASN A 23 -76.55 -42.90 38.76
C ASN A 23 -75.30 -43.77 38.99
N LYS A 24 -75.29 -44.66 39.99
CA LYS A 24 -74.21 -45.66 40.19
C LYS A 24 -74.26 -46.77 39.13
N VAL A 25 -75.44 -47.21 38.72
CA VAL A 25 -75.60 -48.22 37.67
C VAL A 25 -75.25 -47.64 36.28
N LYS A 26 -75.65 -46.39 35.97
CA LYS A 26 -75.20 -45.69 34.74
C LYS A 26 -73.70 -45.37 34.71
N SER A 27 -73.02 -45.22 35.85
CA SER A 27 -71.58 -44.96 35.89
C SER A 27 -70.73 -46.23 35.81
N ILE A 28 -71.27 -47.38 36.20
CA ILE A 28 -70.60 -48.70 36.10
C ILE A 28 -70.68 -49.29 34.68
N GLU A 29 -71.77 -49.09 33.93
CA GLU A 29 -71.87 -49.54 32.53
C GLU A 29 -70.98 -48.73 31.55
N ASN A 30 -70.64 -47.48 31.89
CA ASN A 30 -69.82 -46.60 31.05
C ASN A 30 -68.33 -46.58 31.42
N LEU A 31 -67.93 -47.24 32.51
CA LEU A 31 -66.54 -47.39 32.92
C LEU A 31 -65.70 -48.24 31.96
N PRO A 32 -66.14 -49.44 31.49
CA PRO A 32 -65.36 -50.23 30.54
C PRO A 32 -65.23 -49.51 29.20
N PHE A 33 -66.29 -48.83 28.74
CA PHE A 33 -66.27 -48.11 27.47
C PHE A 33 -65.31 -46.91 27.49
N LYS A 34 -65.24 -46.15 28.59
CA LYS A 34 -64.28 -45.03 28.73
C LYS A 34 -62.82 -45.50 28.83
N LEU A 35 -62.55 -46.60 29.54
CA LEU A 35 -61.20 -47.18 29.60
C LEU A 35 -60.78 -47.79 28.25
N ILE A 36 -61.67 -48.53 27.59
CA ILE A 36 -61.45 -49.10 26.26
C ILE A 36 -61.23 -47.99 25.22
N PHE A 37 -62.06 -46.95 25.23
CA PHE A 37 -61.89 -45.79 24.35
C PHE A 37 -60.56 -45.09 24.58
N ARG A 38 -60.13 -44.94 25.84
CA ARG A 38 -58.83 -44.34 26.18
C ARG A 38 -57.65 -45.23 25.75
N THR A 39 -57.76 -46.55 25.85
CA THR A 39 -56.73 -47.46 25.32
C THR A 39 -56.68 -47.46 23.79
N ILE A 40 -57.84 -47.39 23.13
CA ILE A 40 -57.92 -47.31 21.66
C ILE A 40 -57.34 -45.99 21.18
N THR A 41 -57.60 -44.87 21.84
CA THR A 41 -57.00 -43.58 21.46
C THR A 41 -55.49 -43.58 21.65
N TYR A 42 -54.96 -44.15 22.74
CA TYR A 42 -53.51 -44.31 22.89
C TYR A 42 -52.91 -45.24 21.83
N LEU A 43 -53.59 -46.34 21.47
CA LEU A 43 -53.15 -47.24 20.41
C LEU A 43 -53.14 -46.52 19.05
N ILE A 44 -54.19 -45.78 18.71
CA ILE A 44 -54.27 -44.99 17.47
C ILE A 44 -53.16 -43.93 17.43
N LEU A 45 -52.93 -43.22 18.54
CA LEU A 45 -51.84 -42.24 18.62
C LEU A 45 -50.47 -42.90 18.43
N TRP A 46 -50.26 -44.08 19.02
CA TRP A 46 -49.00 -44.81 18.89
C TRP A 46 -48.78 -45.35 17.48
N VAL A 47 -49.82 -45.91 16.85
CA VAL A 47 -49.79 -46.36 15.44
C VAL A 47 -49.58 -45.18 14.49
N SER A 48 -50.19 -44.02 14.77
CA SER A 48 -49.97 -42.80 14.01
C SER A 48 -48.52 -42.31 14.12
N LEU A 49 -47.96 -42.27 15.34
CA LEU A 49 -46.57 -41.90 15.58
C LEU A 49 -45.60 -42.81 14.81
N ILE A 50 -45.82 -44.12 14.84
CA ILE A 50 -44.99 -45.10 14.11
C ILE A 50 -45.16 -44.94 12.60
N SER A 51 -46.39 -44.76 12.12
CA SER A 51 -46.64 -44.53 10.70
C SER A 51 -45.93 -43.28 10.19
N ILE A 52 -45.94 -42.18 10.96
CA ILE A 52 -45.20 -40.95 10.64
C ILE A 52 -43.69 -41.21 10.64
N GLY A 53 -43.17 -41.96 11.62
CA GLY A 53 -41.76 -42.33 11.69
C GLY A 53 -41.30 -43.19 10.51
N LEU A 54 -42.05 -44.22 10.16
CA LEU A 54 -41.78 -45.11 9.01
C LEU A 54 -41.90 -44.35 7.69
N PHE A 55 -42.90 -43.49 7.54
CA PHE A 55 -43.05 -42.64 6.37
C PHE A 55 -41.89 -41.65 6.25
N GLY A 56 -41.46 -41.04 7.36
CA GLY A 56 -40.29 -40.16 7.38
C GLY A 56 -38.99 -40.89 7.03
N TYR A 57 -38.80 -42.11 7.54
CA TYR A 57 -37.66 -42.96 7.20
C TYR A 57 -37.66 -43.34 5.72
N TRP A 58 -38.79 -43.81 5.20
CA TRP A 58 -38.95 -44.10 3.78
C TRP A 58 -38.70 -42.86 2.90
N TYR A 59 -39.28 -41.72 3.27
CA TYR A 59 -39.11 -40.48 2.52
C TYR A 59 -37.65 -40.00 2.51
N ARG A 60 -36.91 -40.18 3.61
CA ARG A 60 -35.46 -39.94 3.66
C ARG A 60 -34.70 -40.84 2.69
N GLU A 61 -35.01 -42.13 2.65
CA GLU A 61 -34.34 -43.08 1.73
C GLU A 61 -34.58 -42.70 0.27
N GLN A 62 -35.85 -42.38 -0.07
CA GLN A 62 -36.20 -41.93 -1.41
C GLN A 62 -35.49 -40.62 -1.80
N GLN A 63 -35.18 -39.73 -0.85
CA GLN A 63 -34.41 -38.52 -1.15
C GLN A 63 -32.96 -38.80 -1.57
N TYR A 64 -32.30 -39.78 -0.96
CA TYR A 64 -30.95 -40.18 -1.36
C TYR A 64 -30.97 -40.90 -2.71
N LEU A 65 -31.95 -41.78 -2.94
CA LEU A 65 -32.07 -42.52 -4.20
C LEU A 65 -32.42 -41.62 -5.39
N VAL A 66 -33.35 -40.67 -5.23
CA VAL A 66 -33.67 -39.71 -6.29
C VAL A 66 -32.54 -38.70 -6.48
N GLY A 67 -31.99 -38.15 -5.39
CA GLY A 67 -30.79 -37.30 -5.45
C GLY A 67 -30.88 -36.12 -6.42
N TYR A 68 -29.80 -35.94 -7.19
CA TYR A 68 -29.66 -34.88 -8.19
C TYR A 68 -30.23 -35.29 -9.56
N CYS A 69 -30.85 -34.33 -10.25
CA CYS A 69 -31.43 -34.58 -11.58
C CYS A 69 -30.35 -35.11 -12.55
N GLY A 70 -30.62 -36.25 -13.20
CA GLY A 70 -29.69 -36.93 -14.11
C GLY A 70 -28.81 -38.00 -13.48
N HIS A 71 -28.79 -38.13 -12.14
CA HIS A 71 -28.09 -39.16 -11.39
C HIS A 71 -29.05 -39.93 -10.47
N GLU A 72 -30.31 -40.08 -10.92
CA GLU A 72 -31.39 -40.68 -10.13
C GLU A 72 -31.31 -42.20 -10.21
N ILE A 73 -31.37 -42.88 -9.06
CA ILE A 73 -31.48 -44.34 -9.00
C ILE A 73 -32.97 -44.68 -9.04
N THR A 74 -33.46 -45.14 -10.20
CA THR A 74 -34.86 -45.49 -10.42
C THR A 74 -35.20 -46.85 -9.81
N GLN A 75 -35.30 -46.90 -8.48
CA GLN A 75 -35.84 -48.05 -7.76
C GLN A 75 -37.30 -47.80 -7.34
N PRO A 76 -38.21 -48.76 -7.57
CA PRO A 76 -39.57 -48.70 -7.04
C PRO A 76 -39.54 -48.87 -5.51
N THR A 77 -40.48 -48.24 -4.81
CA THR A 77 -40.55 -48.31 -3.33
C THR A 77 -40.69 -49.74 -2.82
N ILE A 78 -41.40 -50.60 -3.57
CA ILE A 78 -41.51 -52.02 -3.28
C ILE A 78 -41.07 -52.79 -4.52
N PRO A 79 -39.99 -53.59 -4.45
CA PRO A 79 -39.52 -54.35 -5.60
C PRO A 79 -40.53 -55.45 -5.96
N GLN A 80 -40.76 -55.64 -7.25
CA GLN A 80 -41.58 -56.72 -7.77
C GLN A 80 -40.84 -58.05 -7.62
N THR A 81 -41.05 -58.73 -6.50
CA THR A 81 -40.55 -60.09 -6.25
C THR A 81 -41.70 -61.10 -6.20
N ILE A 82 -41.42 -62.37 -6.46
CA ILE A 82 -42.41 -63.46 -6.55
C ILE A 82 -43.26 -63.58 -5.27
N ASP A 83 -42.72 -63.18 -4.12
CA ASP A 83 -43.36 -63.28 -2.80
C ASP A 83 -44.14 -62.01 -2.38
N THR A 84 -44.27 -61.02 -3.27
CA THR A 84 -44.88 -59.73 -2.92
C THR A 84 -46.41 -59.78 -3.06
N SER A 85 -47.13 -59.44 -1.98
CA SER A 85 -48.60 -59.31 -2.03
C SER A 85 -49.06 -58.23 -3.02
N PRO A 86 -50.14 -58.46 -3.79
CA PRO A 86 -50.66 -57.48 -4.74
C PRO A 86 -51.12 -56.17 -4.07
N ILE A 87 -51.56 -56.24 -2.81
CA ILE A 87 -51.97 -55.06 -2.02
C ILE A 87 -50.76 -54.17 -1.73
N LEU A 88 -49.62 -54.78 -1.38
CA LEU A 88 -48.38 -54.04 -1.12
C LEU A 88 -47.89 -53.36 -2.40
N LEU A 89 -47.99 -54.04 -3.55
CA LEU A 89 -47.64 -53.45 -4.83
C LEU A 89 -48.47 -52.19 -5.15
N GLN A 90 -49.78 -52.25 -4.91
CA GLN A 90 -50.69 -51.13 -5.13
C GLN A 90 -50.38 -49.95 -4.21
N ILE A 91 -50.02 -50.21 -2.95
CA ILE A 91 -49.60 -49.19 -1.98
C ILE A 91 -48.27 -48.56 -2.40
N GLY A 92 -47.30 -49.38 -2.85
CA GLY A 92 -46.01 -48.91 -3.36
C GLY A 92 -46.16 -47.97 -4.56
N ASN A 93 -46.97 -48.36 -5.54
CA ASN A 93 -47.27 -47.53 -6.71
C ASN A 93 -47.96 -46.21 -6.31
N TYR A 94 -48.91 -46.25 -5.37
CA TYR A 94 -49.56 -45.05 -4.86
C TYR A 94 -48.59 -44.08 -4.16
N LEU A 95 -47.62 -44.62 -3.41
CA LEU A 95 -46.57 -43.84 -2.76
C LEU A 95 -45.60 -43.22 -3.77
N ASP A 96 -45.21 -43.99 -4.79
CA ASP A 96 -44.31 -43.53 -5.85
C ASP A 96 -44.95 -42.43 -6.72
N GLU A 97 -46.25 -42.51 -7.02
CA GLU A 97 -46.97 -41.50 -7.82
C GLU A 97 -47.22 -40.20 -7.06
N ASN A 98 -47.58 -40.27 -5.78
CA ASN A 98 -48.08 -39.10 -5.04
C ASN A 98 -47.06 -38.47 -4.08
N PHE A 99 -46.15 -39.27 -3.51
CA PHE A 99 -45.29 -38.85 -2.41
C PHE A 99 -43.79 -38.92 -2.72
N LYS A 100 -43.40 -39.40 -3.90
CA LYS A 100 -41.98 -39.47 -4.29
C LYS A 100 -41.38 -38.07 -4.44
N PRO A 101 -40.22 -37.78 -3.80
CA PRO A 101 -39.58 -36.48 -3.92
C PRO A 101 -39.12 -36.23 -5.37
N LYS A 102 -39.26 -34.97 -5.83
CA LYS A 102 -38.67 -34.52 -7.09
C LYS A 102 -37.15 -34.37 -6.98
N CYS A 103 -36.46 -34.58 -8.09
CA CYS A 103 -35.02 -34.36 -8.22
C CYS A 103 -34.61 -32.91 -7.99
N ILE A 104 -33.39 -32.73 -7.53
CA ILE A 104 -32.80 -31.42 -7.23
C ILE A 104 -31.81 -31.07 -8.33
N LYS A 105 -31.83 -29.81 -8.79
CA LYS A 105 -30.82 -29.34 -9.74
C LYS A 105 -29.45 -29.31 -9.09
N CYS A 106 -28.41 -29.66 -9.83
CA CYS A 106 -27.05 -29.61 -9.34
C CYS A 106 -26.68 -28.16 -8.96
N PRO A 107 -26.16 -27.90 -7.74
CA PRO A 107 -25.76 -26.56 -7.34
C PRO A 107 -24.61 -26.04 -8.20
N ALA A 108 -24.47 -24.70 -8.25
CA ALA A 108 -23.38 -24.08 -8.99
C ALA A 108 -22.01 -24.51 -8.41
N HIS A 109 -21.02 -24.60 -9.28
CA HIS A 109 -19.64 -24.98 -8.95
C HIS A 109 -19.46 -26.37 -8.29
N ALA A 110 -20.41 -27.28 -8.53
CA ALA A 110 -20.37 -28.66 -8.05
C ALA A 110 -20.50 -29.67 -9.19
N ARG A 111 -19.86 -30.82 -9.02
CA ARG A 111 -20.15 -32.08 -9.71
C ARG A 111 -21.03 -32.92 -8.80
N CYS A 112 -22.19 -33.33 -9.32
CA CYS A 112 -23.15 -34.12 -8.58
C CYS A 112 -22.97 -35.61 -8.87
N PHE A 113 -23.16 -36.43 -7.85
CA PHE A 113 -23.10 -37.89 -7.93
C PHE A 113 -24.38 -38.51 -7.36
N GLU A 114 -24.50 -39.82 -7.49
CA GLU A 114 -25.55 -40.63 -6.86
C GLU A 114 -25.54 -40.46 -5.33
N ASN A 115 -26.65 -40.84 -4.67
CA ASN A 115 -26.79 -40.77 -3.21
C ASN A 115 -26.58 -39.38 -2.61
N LEU A 116 -26.98 -38.32 -3.33
CA LEU A 116 -26.86 -36.93 -2.87
C LEU A 116 -25.42 -36.51 -2.51
N GLN A 117 -24.43 -37.16 -3.13
CA GLN A 117 -23.02 -36.80 -2.99
C GLN A 117 -22.65 -35.68 -3.98
N ILE A 118 -21.75 -34.79 -3.56
CA ILE A 118 -21.23 -33.73 -4.41
C ILE A 118 -19.72 -33.70 -4.29
N GLY A 119 -19.04 -33.41 -5.38
CA GLY A 119 -17.65 -32.99 -5.41
C GLY A 119 -17.57 -31.56 -5.90
N CYS A 120 -16.95 -30.67 -5.14
CA CYS A 120 -16.78 -29.29 -5.56
C CYS A 120 -15.67 -29.16 -6.61
N TYR A 121 -15.74 -28.13 -7.46
CA TYR A 121 -14.61 -27.77 -8.31
C TYR A 121 -13.43 -27.24 -7.47
N GLU A 122 -12.26 -27.13 -8.09
CA GLU A 122 -11.08 -26.50 -7.50
C GLU A 122 -11.44 -25.11 -6.94
N ASP A 123 -10.92 -24.81 -5.75
CA ASP A 123 -11.17 -23.58 -4.96
C ASP A 123 -12.56 -23.46 -4.31
N PHE A 124 -13.37 -24.52 -4.35
CA PHE A 124 -14.64 -24.59 -3.62
C PHE A 124 -14.65 -25.75 -2.63
N VAL A 125 -15.26 -25.52 -1.47
CA VAL A 125 -15.39 -26.51 -0.40
C VAL A 125 -16.85 -26.87 -0.13
N GLU A 126 -17.08 -28.14 0.22
CA GLU A 126 -18.41 -28.62 0.58
C GLU A 126 -18.86 -27.98 1.90
N HIS A 127 -19.96 -27.25 1.85
CA HIS A 127 -20.62 -26.72 3.02
C HIS A 127 -21.98 -27.42 3.22
N LYS A 128 -22.15 -28.03 4.40
CA LYS A 128 -23.41 -28.65 4.82
C LYS A 128 -23.70 -28.36 6.31
N PRO A 129 -24.98 -28.16 6.69
CA PRO A 129 -25.37 -28.09 8.09
C PRO A 129 -25.14 -29.41 8.83
N TRP A 130 -24.90 -29.35 10.14
CA TRP A 130 -24.66 -30.52 11.00
C TRP A 130 -25.79 -31.56 10.96
N TYR A 131 -27.04 -31.12 10.72
CA TYR A 131 -28.21 -32.00 10.68
C TYR A 131 -28.41 -32.68 9.32
N PHE A 132 -27.69 -32.28 8.27
CA PHE A 132 -27.96 -32.72 6.90
C PHE A 132 -27.83 -34.24 6.73
N ASP A 133 -26.85 -34.86 7.38
CA ASP A 133 -26.63 -36.32 7.31
C ASP A 133 -27.73 -37.12 8.02
N TYR A 134 -28.44 -36.50 8.96
CA TYR A 134 -29.46 -37.14 9.79
C TYR A 134 -30.90 -36.84 9.36
N LEU A 135 -31.18 -35.58 8.96
CA LEU A 135 -32.49 -35.09 8.57
C LEU A 135 -32.42 -34.23 7.29
N PRO A 136 -32.19 -34.84 6.11
CA PRO A 136 -32.25 -34.13 4.83
C PRO A 136 -33.67 -33.68 4.46
N ILE A 137 -34.68 -34.18 5.19
CA ILE A 137 -36.12 -33.91 4.99
C ILE A 137 -36.44 -32.41 5.13
N LEU A 138 -35.72 -31.69 5.99
CA LEU A 138 -36.01 -30.28 6.31
C LEU A 138 -35.65 -29.34 5.17
N ASN A 139 -34.46 -29.52 4.57
CA ASN A 139 -34.01 -28.72 3.44
C ASN A 139 -32.90 -29.43 2.63
N ARG A 140 -33.27 -29.87 1.43
CA ARG A 140 -32.43 -30.69 0.56
C ARG A 140 -31.38 -29.89 -0.22
N THR A 141 -31.52 -28.57 -0.32
CA THR A 141 -30.60 -27.70 -1.09
C THR A 141 -29.53 -27.05 -0.21
N THR A 142 -29.35 -27.54 1.02
CA THR A 142 -28.38 -26.97 1.96
C THR A 142 -26.95 -27.45 1.74
N LYS A 143 -26.77 -28.52 0.97
CA LYS A 143 -25.47 -29.01 0.53
C LYS A 143 -25.02 -28.25 -0.72
N ILE A 144 -24.10 -27.31 -0.54
CA ILE A 144 -23.61 -26.42 -1.59
C ILE A 144 -22.08 -26.30 -1.54
N CYS A 145 -21.49 -25.92 -2.66
CA CYS A 145 -20.07 -25.60 -2.76
C CYS A 145 -19.87 -24.09 -2.58
N ILE A 146 -19.09 -23.70 -1.58
CA ILE A 146 -18.78 -22.29 -1.27
C ILE A 146 -17.29 -22.06 -1.59
N PRO A 147 -16.90 -20.88 -2.11
CA PRO A 147 -15.49 -20.55 -2.32
C PRO A 147 -14.66 -20.74 -1.04
N ASP A 148 -13.48 -21.35 -1.17
CA ASP A 148 -12.56 -21.54 -0.05
C ASP A 148 -11.84 -20.24 0.29
N THR A 149 -12.44 -19.47 1.21
CA THR A 149 -11.86 -18.21 1.68
C THR A 149 -10.53 -18.44 2.42
N LYS A 150 -10.32 -19.60 3.04
CA LYS A 150 -9.10 -19.89 3.80
C LYS A 150 -7.93 -20.17 2.87
N LYS A 151 -8.18 -20.88 1.77
CA LYS A 151 -7.17 -21.08 0.73
C LYS A 151 -6.80 -19.77 0.05
N ALA A 152 -7.79 -18.94 -0.28
CA ALA A 152 -7.57 -17.61 -0.85
C ALA A 152 -6.73 -16.71 0.08
N GLU A 153 -7.05 -16.67 1.38
CA GLU A 153 -6.28 -15.92 2.38
C GLU A 153 -4.81 -16.38 2.45
N LYS A 154 -4.55 -17.69 2.38
CA LYS A 154 -3.17 -18.22 2.36
C LYS A 154 -2.40 -17.80 1.11
N ILE A 155 -3.05 -17.77 -0.05
CA ILE A 155 -2.43 -17.33 -1.31
C ILE A 155 -2.07 -15.84 -1.21
N GLU A 156 -2.99 -15.01 -0.72
CA GLU A 156 -2.76 -13.58 -0.50
C GLU A 156 -1.58 -13.33 0.43
N ILE A 157 -1.54 -14.02 1.58
CA ILE A 157 -0.41 -13.93 2.52
C ILE A 157 0.91 -14.33 1.85
N MET A 158 0.91 -15.39 1.03
CA MET A 158 2.13 -15.82 0.36
C MET A 158 2.60 -14.80 -0.69
N ILE A 159 1.68 -14.19 -1.43
CA ILE A 159 1.99 -13.12 -2.38
C ILE A 159 2.57 -11.92 -1.64
N ASP A 160 1.95 -11.48 -0.55
CA ASP A 160 2.43 -10.36 0.25
C ASP A 160 3.85 -10.59 0.78
N VAL A 161 4.10 -11.79 1.33
CA VAL A 161 5.42 -12.16 1.83
C VAL A 161 6.44 -12.22 0.68
N ALA A 162 6.07 -12.79 -0.47
CA ALA A 162 6.93 -12.83 -1.65
C ALA A 162 7.27 -11.41 -2.15
N LEU A 163 6.28 -10.53 -2.22
CA LEU A 163 6.47 -9.12 -2.58
C LEU A 163 7.40 -8.43 -1.59
N ASP A 164 7.23 -8.65 -0.29
CA ASP A 164 8.09 -8.04 0.74
C ASP A 164 9.55 -8.48 0.60
N PHE A 165 9.83 -9.73 0.23
CA PHE A 165 11.19 -10.16 -0.10
C PHE A 165 11.74 -9.45 -1.34
N LEU A 166 10.95 -9.37 -2.41
CA LEU A 166 11.37 -8.69 -3.64
C LEU A 166 11.60 -7.19 -3.40
N ARG A 167 10.77 -6.56 -2.55
CA ARG A 167 10.89 -5.16 -2.12
C ARG A 167 12.13 -4.93 -1.28
N SER A 168 12.38 -5.79 -0.29
CA SER A 168 13.59 -5.71 0.54
C SER A 168 14.86 -5.88 -0.30
N LYS A 169 14.88 -6.86 -1.21
CA LYS A 169 16.02 -7.08 -2.12
C LYS A 169 16.26 -5.87 -3.03
N ASN A 170 15.19 -5.31 -3.61
CA ASN A 170 15.28 -4.11 -4.44
C ASN A 170 15.73 -2.89 -3.62
N ALA A 171 15.30 -2.77 -2.36
CA ALA A 171 15.70 -1.68 -1.47
C ALA A 171 17.19 -1.74 -1.11
N ASP A 172 17.71 -2.93 -0.82
CA ASP A 172 19.12 -3.15 -0.49
C ASP A 172 20.04 -2.90 -1.70
N LYS A 173 19.56 -3.19 -2.91
CA LYS A 173 20.31 -3.02 -4.15
C LYS A 173 20.05 -1.67 -4.80
N ASN A 174 21.08 -0.82 -4.82
CA ASN A 174 21.04 0.52 -5.45
C ASN A 174 19.89 1.41 -4.93
N CYS A 175 19.46 1.26 -3.67
CA CYS A 175 18.37 2.05 -3.08
C CYS A 175 17.06 2.02 -3.91
N GLY A 176 16.77 0.89 -4.58
CA GLY A 176 15.63 0.72 -5.49
C GLY A 176 15.79 1.38 -6.87
N ARG A 177 16.95 1.99 -7.16
CA ARG A 177 17.28 2.61 -8.44
C ARG A 177 18.18 1.70 -9.27
N SER A 178 17.57 0.79 -10.01
CA SER A 178 18.22 0.07 -11.09
C SER A 178 17.42 0.26 -12.37
N LEU A 179 18.02 0.89 -13.37
CA LEU A 179 17.55 0.84 -14.77
C LEU A 179 18.44 -0.09 -15.62
N ALA A 180 19.62 -0.46 -15.11
CA ALA A 180 20.67 -1.17 -15.84
C ALA A 180 21.05 -2.53 -15.22
N SER A 181 20.63 -2.83 -13.98
CA SER A 181 20.99 -4.03 -13.23
C SER A 181 19.75 -4.76 -12.70
N ASP A 182 18.71 -4.88 -13.53
CA ASP A 182 17.45 -5.56 -13.16
C ASP A 182 17.69 -6.98 -12.65
N LEU A 183 18.74 -7.65 -13.15
CA LEU A 183 19.13 -8.99 -12.73
C LEU A 183 19.70 -9.03 -11.31
N GLU A 184 20.42 -7.99 -10.86
CA GLU A 184 21.05 -7.99 -9.54
C GLU A 184 20.08 -7.56 -8.42
N ALA A 185 19.11 -6.72 -8.76
CA ALA A 185 18.07 -6.26 -7.85
C ALA A 185 16.86 -7.21 -7.81
N GLY A 186 16.77 -8.17 -8.73
CA GLY A 186 15.77 -9.23 -8.74
C GLY A 186 16.19 -10.48 -7.98
N LEU A 187 15.27 -11.42 -7.87
CA LEU A 187 15.47 -12.75 -7.28
C LEU A 187 15.03 -13.82 -8.28
N GLU A 188 15.77 -14.92 -8.37
CA GLU A 188 15.35 -16.05 -9.18
C GLU A 188 14.10 -16.71 -8.57
N VAL A 189 13.18 -17.20 -9.41
CA VAL A 189 11.94 -17.86 -8.95
C VAL A 189 12.26 -19.06 -8.05
N ASN A 190 13.30 -19.83 -8.38
CA ASN A 190 13.73 -20.98 -7.58
C ASN A 190 14.28 -20.55 -6.21
N GLU A 191 15.07 -19.47 -6.18
CA GLU A 191 15.61 -18.93 -4.93
C GLU A 191 14.49 -18.36 -4.04
N LEU A 192 13.50 -17.69 -4.65
CA LEU A 192 12.32 -17.19 -3.94
C LEU A 192 11.49 -18.34 -3.35
N HIS A 193 11.27 -19.40 -4.13
CA HIS A 193 10.58 -20.61 -3.71
C HIS A 193 11.26 -21.23 -2.48
N ASP A 194 12.57 -21.50 -2.56
CA ASP A 194 13.32 -22.14 -1.48
C ASP A 194 13.33 -21.31 -0.20
N LEU A 195 13.42 -19.98 -0.36
CA LEU A 195 13.32 -19.05 0.75
C LEU A 195 11.96 -19.16 1.45
N LEU A 196 10.85 -19.08 0.70
CA LEU A 196 9.50 -19.19 1.24
C LEU A 196 9.22 -20.56 1.87
N LEU A 197 9.72 -21.63 1.24
CA LEU A 197 9.61 -22.99 1.76
C LEU A 197 10.32 -23.13 3.11
N SER A 198 11.46 -22.48 3.29
CA SER A 198 12.21 -22.49 4.55
C SER A 198 11.51 -21.76 5.70
N MET A 199 10.63 -20.79 5.38
CA MET A 199 9.89 -19.98 6.36
C MET A 199 8.44 -20.41 6.53
N LYS A 200 7.99 -21.45 5.81
CA LYS A 200 6.61 -21.90 5.86
C LYS A 200 6.19 -22.29 7.28
N ALA A 201 4.91 -22.10 7.58
CA ALA A 201 4.37 -22.51 8.86
C ALA A 201 4.39 -24.06 9.04
N PRO A 202 4.58 -24.57 10.26
CA PRO A 202 4.71 -26.01 10.50
C PRO A 202 3.43 -26.82 10.21
N TYR A 203 2.26 -26.16 10.20
CA TYR A 203 0.97 -26.81 9.91
C TYR A 203 0.68 -26.98 8.42
N ILE A 204 1.48 -26.37 7.53
CA ILE A 204 1.32 -26.46 6.07
C ILE A 204 2.20 -27.61 5.56
N THR A 205 1.63 -28.56 4.84
CA THR A 205 2.39 -29.66 4.24
C THR A 205 3.17 -29.16 3.02
N THR A 206 4.20 -29.90 2.58
CA THR A 206 4.96 -29.52 1.38
C THR A 206 4.10 -29.58 0.12
N GLU A 207 3.18 -30.54 0.05
CA GLU A 207 2.22 -30.69 -1.05
C GLU A 207 1.25 -29.50 -1.11
N GLU A 208 0.69 -29.10 0.06
CA GLU A 208 -0.18 -27.93 0.15
C GLU A 208 0.59 -26.65 -0.20
N PHE A 209 1.84 -26.52 0.24
CA PHE A 209 2.69 -25.38 -0.10
C PHE A 209 2.92 -25.28 -1.62
N GLU A 210 3.24 -26.39 -2.28
CA GLU A 210 3.48 -26.39 -3.73
C GLU A 210 2.23 -25.98 -4.51
N GLU A 211 1.05 -26.47 -4.11
CA GLU A 211 -0.22 -26.06 -4.71
C GLU A 211 -0.47 -24.56 -4.57
N LEU A 212 -0.25 -24.03 -3.37
CA LEU A 212 -0.37 -22.59 -3.12
C LEU A 212 0.68 -21.80 -3.93
N TRP A 213 1.90 -22.31 -4.06
CA TRP A 213 3.01 -21.63 -4.73
C TRP A 213 2.74 -21.46 -6.22
N GLN A 214 2.37 -22.54 -6.91
CA GLN A 214 2.04 -22.50 -8.34
C GLN A 214 0.96 -21.47 -8.66
N ARG A 215 -0.08 -21.40 -7.80
CA ARG A 215 -1.14 -20.41 -7.92
C ARG A 215 -0.63 -18.99 -7.66
N SER A 216 0.12 -18.80 -6.59
CA SER A 216 0.67 -17.50 -6.19
C SER A 216 1.63 -16.93 -7.23
N LEU A 217 2.43 -17.76 -7.91
CA LEU A 217 3.39 -17.31 -8.91
C LEU A 217 2.68 -16.66 -10.12
N ILE A 218 1.58 -17.25 -10.57
CA ILE A 218 0.76 -16.72 -11.67
C ILE A 218 0.12 -15.38 -11.29
N GLU A 219 -0.27 -15.21 -10.03
CA GLU A 219 -0.84 -13.97 -9.52
C GLU A 219 0.24 -12.90 -9.28
N LEU A 220 1.41 -13.29 -8.77
CA LEU A 220 2.57 -12.45 -8.56
C LEU A 220 3.11 -11.86 -9.88
N GLU A 221 3.10 -12.64 -10.97
CA GLU A 221 3.48 -12.14 -12.31
C GLU A 221 2.50 -11.08 -12.86
N LYS A 222 1.26 -11.02 -12.35
CA LYS A 222 0.25 -10.02 -12.76
C LYS A 222 0.33 -8.72 -11.96
N GLU A 223 1.06 -8.71 -10.85
CA GLU A 223 1.20 -7.52 -10.01
C GLU A 223 1.91 -6.40 -10.79
N PRO A 224 1.38 -5.16 -10.77
CA PRO A 224 1.90 -4.07 -11.58
C PRO A 224 3.30 -3.60 -11.15
N GLU A 225 3.72 -3.93 -9.92
CA GLU A 225 5.04 -3.58 -9.42
C GLU A 225 6.13 -4.59 -9.83
N ILE A 226 5.77 -5.75 -10.38
CA ILE A 226 6.70 -6.83 -10.72
C ILE A 226 7.15 -6.75 -12.18
N ILE A 227 8.46 -6.85 -12.39
CA ILE A 227 9.09 -7.02 -13.69
C ILE A 227 9.63 -8.44 -13.78
N VAL A 228 9.18 -9.18 -14.79
CA VAL A 228 9.67 -10.53 -15.09
C VAL A 228 10.77 -10.44 -16.15
N ARG A 229 11.92 -11.06 -15.87
CA ARG A 229 13.04 -11.19 -16.83
C ARG A 229 13.35 -12.67 -17.01
N GLN A 230 13.29 -13.16 -18.24
CA GLN A 230 13.78 -14.51 -18.57
C GLN A 230 15.29 -14.46 -18.77
N THR A 231 16.04 -15.31 -18.04
CA THR A 231 17.46 -15.53 -18.34
C THR A 231 17.60 -16.66 -19.35
N GLY A 232 17.44 -16.31 -20.62
CA GLY A 232 17.63 -17.21 -21.75
C GLY A 232 19.08 -17.22 -22.22
N TYR A 233 19.64 -18.43 -22.27
CA TYR A 233 20.88 -18.84 -22.94
C TYR A 233 21.21 -17.99 -24.19
N THR A 234 22.45 -17.53 -24.29
CA THR A 234 22.99 -16.98 -25.55
C THR A 234 22.91 -18.06 -26.61
N ILE A 235 21.96 -17.93 -27.55
CA ILE A 235 21.96 -18.70 -28.78
C ILE A 235 23.21 -18.28 -29.56
N ASN A 236 24.31 -18.98 -29.35
CA ASN A 236 25.34 -19.08 -30.37
C ASN A 236 24.72 -19.83 -31.53
N ASN A 237 24.54 -19.11 -32.65
CA ASN A 237 24.22 -19.63 -33.97
C ASN A 237 24.76 -21.05 -34.19
N ILE A 238 23.94 -21.97 -34.71
CA ILE A 238 24.22 -22.77 -35.92
C ILE A 238 22.95 -23.56 -36.32
N GLN A 239 22.43 -23.16 -37.47
CA GLN A 239 21.79 -23.95 -38.53
C GLN A 239 20.50 -24.74 -38.21
N THR A 240 19.42 -24.18 -38.73
CA THR A 240 18.38 -24.81 -39.55
C THR A 240 18.63 -26.29 -39.89
N THR A 241 17.92 -27.18 -39.21
CA THR A 241 17.33 -28.37 -39.85
C THR A 241 15.96 -28.64 -39.25
N ASN A 242 14.95 -28.49 -40.10
CA ASN A 242 13.60 -28.98 -39.87
C ASN A 242 13.65 -30.46 -39.49
N ASN A 243 13.08 -30.83 -38.35
CA ASN A 243 12.32 -32.06 -38.21
C ASN A 243 11.34 -31.95 -37.05
N THR A 244 10.08 -32.14 -37.42
CA THR A 244 8.91 -32.32 -36.58
C THR A 244 9.06 -33.54 -35.68
N ASN A 245 8.80 -33.37 -34.38
CA ASN A 245 7.97 -34.27 -33.58
C ASN A 245 7.56 -33.56 -32.28
N HIS A 246 6.26 -33.36 -32.15
CA HIS A 246 5.59 -32.87 -30.95
C HIS A 246 5.70 -33.93 -29.84
N THR A 247 6.64 -33.73 -28.93
CA THR A 247 6.57 -34.23 -27.55
C THR A 247 6.91 -33.05 -26.66
N ARG A 248 5.85 -32.34 -26.26
CA ARG A 248 5.91 -31.21 -25.33
C ARG A 248 6.05 -31.80 -23.91
N ASN A 249 7.28 -32.16 -23.55
CA ASN A 249 7.67 -32.28 -22.16
C ASN A 249 8.06 -30.86 -21.72
N GLU A 250 7.09 -30.11 -21.22
CA GLU A 250 7.28 -28.80 -20.58
C GLU A 250 7.87 -29.00 -19.19
N GLU A 251 9.16 -29.31 -19.13
CA GLU A 251 10.00 -29.12 -17.93
C GLU A 251 11.38 -28.66 -18.40
N GLU A 252 11.43 -27.52 -19.07
CA GLU A 252 12.68 -26.79 -19.28
C GLU A 252 12.51 -25.46 -18.52
N GLY A 253 12.95 -25.46 -17.27
CA GLY A 253 12.89 -24.31 -16.38
C GLY A 253 13.68 -23.16 -16.97
N GLU A 254 13.01 -22.27 -17.70
CA GLU A 254 13.55 -20.95 -17.99
C GLU A 254 13.75 -20.26 -16.65
N ASN A 255 15.00 -20.03 -16.25
CA ASN A 255 15.32 -19.30 -15.04
C ASN A 255 14.74 -17.88 -15.15
N LYS A 256 13.58 -17.69 -14.53
CA LYS A 256 12.88 -16.40 -14.45
C LYS A 256 13.43 -15.64 -13.24
N ILE A 257 13.70 -14.37 -13.44
CA ILE A 257 14.05 -13.43 -12.38
C ILE A 257 12.87 -12.47 -12.20
N LEU A 258 12.39 -12.39 -10.96
CA LEU A 258 11.34 -11.45 -10.55
C LEU A 258 11.98 -10.27 -9.84
N ARG A 259 11.56 -9.05 -10.18
CA ARG A 259 12.01 -7.84 -9.50
C ARG A 259 10.82 -6.95 -9.16
N SER A 260 10.77 -6.45 -7.92
CA SER A 260 9.84 -5.37 -7.55
C SER A 260 10.41 -4.00 -7.91
N THR A 261 9.56 -3.11 -8.41
CA THR A 261 9.83 -1.69 -8.67
C THR A 261 9.48 -0.79 -7.49
N SER A 262 8.83 -1.34 -6.48
CA SER A 262 8.41 -0.61 -5.29
C SER A 262 9.62 -0.12 -4.50
N LEU A 263 9.55 1.12 -4.03
CA LEU A 263 10.52 1.76 -3.13
C LEU A 263 10.15 1.56 -1.66
N SER A 264 9.32 0.57 -1.35
CA SER A 264 9.10 0.15 0.03
C SER A 264 10.38 -0.45 0.61
N HIS A 265 10.54 -0.42 1.94
CA HIS A 265 11.71 -0.94 2.66
C HIS A 265 13.07 -0.24 2.43
N ILE A 266 13.17 0.84 1.65
CA ILE A 266 14.42 1.61 1.54
C ILE A 266 14.83 2.27 2.86
N SER A 267 16.12 2.17 3.20
CA SER A 267 16.69 2.79 4.39
C SER A 267 16.52 4.32 4.37
N LEU A 268 16.47 4.95 5.55
CA LEU A 268 16.39 6.42 5.65
C LEU A 268 17.54 7.11 4.91
N GLN A 269 18.74 6.54 4.96
CA GLN A 269 19.90 7.05 4.23
C GLN A 269 19.66 7.04 2.72
N CYS A 270 19.14 5.94 2.17
CA CYS A 270 18.75 5.84 0.77
C CYS A 270 17.65 6.84 0.41
N ARG A 271 16.65 7.06 1.28
CA ARG A 271 15.59 8.07 1.08
C ARG A 271 16.18 9.47 0.95
N PHE A 272 17.04 9.86 1.90
CA PHE A 272 17.67 11.18 1.85
C PHE A 272 18.57 11.35 0.64
N SER A 273 19.41 10.35 0.32
CA SER A 273 20.26 10.38 -0.86
C SER A 273 19.42 10.52 -2.14
N ASN A 274 18.33 9.75 -2.25
CA ASN A 274 17.44 9.81 -3.40
C ASN A 274 16.79 11.18 -3.56
N THR A 275 16.32 11.78 -2.47
CA THR A 275 15.68 13.10 -2.47
C THR A 275 16.71 14.19 -2.81
N ILE A 276 17.88 14.18 -2.19
CA ILE A 276 18.91 15.20 -2.44
C ILE A 276 19.36 15.17 -3.90
N ILE A 277 19.66 13.98 -4.44
CA ILE A 277 20.08 13.84 -5.84
C ILE A 277 18.95 14.24 -6.79
N GLY A 278 17.71 13.82 -6.51
CA GLY A 278 16.55 14.19 -7.32
C GLY A 278 16.34 15.70 -7.36
N SER A 279 16.32 16.34 -6.19
CA SER A 279 16.17 17.79 -6.07
C SER A 279 17.35 18.56 -6.68
N MET A 280 18.58 18.03 -6.61
CA MET A 280 19.74 18.66 -7.26
C MET A 280 19.62 18.63 -8.78
N ILE A 281 19.12 17.54 -9.36
CA ILE A 281 18.96 17.42 -10.81
C ILE A 281 17.86 18.36 -11.30
N GLU A 282 16.73 18.41 -10.61
CA GLU A 282 15.58 19.22 -11.00
C GLU A 282 15.86 20.73 -10.86
N TYR A 283 16.52 21.14 -9.76
CA TYR A 283 16.74 22.55 -9.44
C TYR A 283 18.18 23.03 -9.69
N LYS A 284 18.98 22.31 -10.50
CA LYS A 284 20.39 22.66 -10.76
C LYS A 284 20.57 24.11 -11.21
N GLU A 285 19.66 24.59 -12.07
CA GLU A 285 19.73 25.94 -12.63
C GLU A 285 19.46 27.01 -11.56
N ILE A 286 18.56 26.73 -10.62
CA ILE A 286 18.26 27.63 -9.49
C ILE A 286 19.45 27.71 -8.55
N PHE A 287 20.06 26.57 -8.20
CA PHE A 287 21.24 26.55 -7.33
C PHE A 287 22.44 27.28 -7.95
N ILE A 288 22.71 27.05 -9.24
CA ILE A 288 23.75 27.77 -9.99
C ILE A 288 23.45 29.27 -10.00
N GLY A 289 22.20 29.67 -10.24
CA GLY A 289 21.75 31.05 -10.18
C GLY A 289 22.01 31.71 -8.82
N LEU A 290 21.66 31.03 -7.72
CA LEU A 290 21.90 31.53 -6.36
C LEU A 290 23.39 31.69 -6.05
N ILE A 291 24.23 30.74 -6.48
CA ILE A 291 25.69 30.83 -6.29
C ILE A 291 26.25 32.04 -7.06
N LEU A 292 25.85 32.24 -8.31
CA LEU A 292 26.27 33.38 -9.12
C LEU A 292 25.83 34.71 -8.50
N ILE A 293 24.60 34.80 -7.99
CA ILE A 293 24.10 36.00 -7.30
C ILE A 293 24.96 36.31 -6.07
N ASN A 294 25.29 35.30 -5.25
CA ASN A 294 26.14 35.50 -4.07
C ASN A 294 27.55 35.98 -4.45
N ILE A 295 28.15 35.43 -5.52
CA ILE A 295 29.46 35.87 -6.03
C ILE A 295 29.40 37.33 -6.52
N ILE A 296 28.32 37.72 -7.20
CA ILE A 296 28.11 39.10 -7.67
C ILE A 296 27.98 40.05 -6.49
N ILE A 297 27.15 39.73 -5.50
CA ILE A 297 26.96 40.56 -4.29
C ILE A 297 28.30 40.72 -3.55
N PHE A 298 29.03 39.63 -3.34
CA PHE A 298 30.34 39.66 -2.68
C PHE A 298 31.36 40.49 -3.45
N SER A 299 31.36 40.39 -4.78
CA SER A 299 32.24 41.17 -5.66
C SER A 299 31.92 42.66 -5.62
N ILE A 300 30.63 43.03 -5.65
CA ILE A 300 30.18 44.42 -5.54
C ILE A 300 30.59 45.00 -4.19
N LYS A 301 30.31 44.29 -3.09
CA LYS A 301 30.69 44.70 -1.73
C LYS A 301 32.19 44.96 -1.63
N THR A 302 33.01 44.01 -2.09
CA THR A 302 34.47 44.11 -2.05
C THR A 302 34.99 45.29 -2.90
N LYS A 303 34.41 45.51 -4.09
CA LYS A 303 34.78 46.66 -4.94
C LYS A 303 34.38 47.99 -4.29
N TYR A 304 33.22 48.04 -3.67
CA TYR A 304 32.71 49.23 -2.99
C TYR A 304 33.59 49.62 -1.79
N GLU A 305 33.94 48.66 -0.93
CA GLU A 305 34.84 48.89 0.21
C GLU A 305 36.21 49.40 -0.26
N ARG A 306 36.79 48.77 -1.29
CA ARG A 306 38.06 49.24 -1.88
C ARG A 306 37.95 50.63 -2.49
N TYR A 307 36.83 50.96 -3.10
CA TYR A 307 36.59 52.30 -3.65
C TYR A 307 36.53 53.35 -2.55
N GLN A 308 35.82 53.07 -1.46
CA GLN A 308 35.70 53.99 -0.33
C GLN A 308 37.05 54.24 0.35
N LEU A 309 37.83 53.18 0.61
CA LEU A 309 39.19 53.31 1.16
C LEU A 309 40.10 54.13 0.24
N LYS A 310 40.02 53.93 -1.08
CA LYS A 310 40.78 54.73 -2.05
C LYS A 310 40.36 56.19 -2.02
N LYS A 311 39.06 56.48 -1.95
CA LYS A 311 38.52 57.83 -1.88
C LYS A 311 39.02 58.55 -0.63
N GLU A 312 38.92 57.91 0.54
CA GLU A 312 39.39 58.47 1.80
C GLU A 312 40.92 58.70 1.80
N LYS A 313 41.70 57.77 1.26
CA LYS A 313 43.15 57.93 1.09
C LYS A 313 43.48 59.16 0.24
N ILE A 314 42.79 59.35 -0.89
CA ILE A 314 42.97 60.52 -1.76
C ILE A 314 42.63 61.81 -1.01
N GLU A 315 41.54 61.85 -0.25
CA GLU A 315 41.14 63.01 0.56
C GLU A 315 42.20 63.38 1.61
N THR A 316 42.75 62.38 2.29
CA THR A 316 43.79 62.60 3.30
C THR A 316 45.08 63.12 2.68
N LEU A 317 45.55 62.51 1.59
CA LEU A 317 46.74 62.97 0.87
C LEU A 317 46.55 64.37 0.28
N TYR A 318 45.36 64.68 -0.25
CA TYR A 318 45.00 66.01 -0.72
C TYR A 318 45.10 67.06 0.41
N ARG A 319 44.53 66.78 1.59
CA ARG A 319 44.67 67.68 2.74
C ARG A 319 46.13 67.88 3.17
N GLU A 320 46.94 66.83 3.13
CA GLU A 320 48.39 66.95 3.40
C GLU A 320 49.10 67.82 2.37
N THR A 321 48.78 67.68 1.07
CA THR A 321 49.35 68.56 0.03
C THR A 321 49.04 70.03 0.28
N LEU A 322 47.79 70.35 0.63
CA LEU A 322 47.40 71.72 0.94
C LEU A 322 48.13 72.26 2.17
N LYS A 323 48.24 71.45 3.24
CA LYS A 323 49.01 71.83 4.44
C LYS A 323 50.49 72.10 4.11
N LYS A 324 51.09 71.34 3.20
CA LYS A 324 52.48 71.59 2.77
C LYS A 324 52.60 72.88 1.96
N LEU A 325 51.66 73.15 1.05
CA LEU A 325 51.62 74.42 0.30
C LEU A 325 51.43 75.63 1.23
N GLN A 326 50.51 75.55 2.18
CA GLN A 326 50.30 76.58 3.21
C GLN A 326 51.56 76.81 4.06
N LYS A 327 52.24 75.73 4.48
CA LYS A 327 53.49 75.81 5.23
C LYS A 327 54.60 76.47 4.41
N GLN A 328 54.75 76.12 3.13
CA GLN A 328 55.71 76.76 2.24
C GLN A 328 55.44 78.26 2.10
N ARG A 329 54.16 78.64 1.97
CA ARG A 329 53.76 80.04 1.90
C ARG A 329 54.10 80.82 3.17
N LYS A 330 53.90 80.21 4.36
CA LYS A 330 54.32 80.78 5.65
C LYS A 330 55.84 80.97 5.71
N LEU A 331 56.62 79.97 5.29
CA LEU A 331 58.09 80.03 5.27
C LEU A 331 58.62 81.11 4.31
N SER A 332 58.06 81.20 3.10
CA SER A 332 58.46 82.21 2.11
C SER A 332 58.16 83.65 2.58
N LYS A 333 57.12 83.86 3.41
CA LYS A 333 56.88 85.17 4.06
C LYS A 333 57.95 85.51 5.10
N SER A 334 58.48 84.52 5.81
CA SER A 334 59.47 84.72 6.88
C SER A 334 60.93 84.80 6.40
N SER A 335 61.24 84.24 5.23
CA SER A 335 62.61 84.19 4.68
C SER A 335 62.59 84.53 3.19
N THR A 336 63.36 85.55 2.78
CA THR A 336 63.45 86.01 1.38
C THR A 336 64.13 85.01 0.44
N GLU A 337 64.87 84.04 0.97
CA GLU A 337 65.62 83.04 0.19
C GLU A 337 64.75 81.88 -0.32
N LEU A 338 63.55 81.65 0.24
CA LEU A 338 62.70 80.52 -0.12
C LEU A 338 61.54 80.92 -1.05
N PRO A 339 61.35 80.23 -2.20
CA PRO A 339 60.22 80.49 -3.08
C PRO A 339 58.89 80.11 -2.43
N GLY A 340 57.84 80.88 -2.72
CA GLY A 340 56.47 80.63 -2.22
C GLY A 340 55.75 79.44 -2.89
N TYR A 341 56.36 78.86 -3.92
CA TYR A 341 55.81 77.76 -4.71
C TYR A 341 56.56 76.45 -4.46
N ILE A 342 55.89 75.32 -4.70
CA ILE A 342 56.51 74.00 -4.75
C ILE A 342 56.17 73.33 -6.10
N SER A 343 57.11 72.56 -6.64
CA SER A 343 56.85 71.78 -7.85
C SER A 343 55.88 70.63 -7.62
N SER A 344 55.10 70.32 -8.65
CA SER A 344 54.19 69.16 -8.66
C SER A 344 54.96 67.85 -8.48
N ILE A 345 56.14 67.74 -9.10
CA ILE A 345 56.98 66.53 -9.04
C ILE A 345 57.53 66.32 -7.62
N GLN A 346 58.08 67.35 -6.99
CA GLN A 346 58.59 67.25 -5.62
C GLN A 346 57.46 66.97 -4.62
N LEU A 347 56.29 67.60 -4.77
CA LEU A 347 55.13 67.31 -3.91
C LEU A 347 54.65 65.86 -4.07
N ARG A 348 54.60 65.34 -5.29
CA ARG A 348 54.26 63.94 -5.55
C ARG A 348 55.20 63.01 -4.79
N ASP A 349 56.50 63.22 -4.93
CA ASP A 349 57.49 62.31 -4.38
C ASP A 349 57.62 62.45 -2.86
N LEU A 350 57.34 63.63 -2.31
CA LEU A 350 57.24 63.86 -0.87
C LEU A 350 56.00 63.17 -0.24
N ILE A 351 54.82 63.39 -0.82
CA ILE A 351 53.52 62.94 -0.28
C ILE A 351 53.29 61.45 -0.53
N LEU A 352 53.75 60.93 -1.67
CA LEU A 352 53.60 59.53 -2.06
C LEU A 352 54.91 58.73 -1.91
N SER A 353 55.77 59.12 -0.99
CA SER A 353 57.03 58.42 -0.69
C SER A 353 56.81 56.97 -0.22
N ASN A 354 55.72 56.72 0.51
CA ASN A 354 55.38 55.40 1.05
C ASN A 354 54.67 54.46 0.04
N GLU A 355 54.34 54.91 -1.17
CA GLU A 355 53.62 54.09 -2.17
C GLU A 355 54.61 53.45 -3.15
N SER A 356 54.76 52.12 -3.09
CA SER A 356 55.72 51.36 -3.92
C SER A 356 55.21 51.08 -5.34
N ASN A 357 53.90 51.03 -5.55
CA ASN A 357 53.33 50.71 -6.86
C ASN A 357 53.27 51.96 -7.75
N LEU A 358 54.11 52.00 -8.80
CA LEU A 358 54.20 53.13 -9.72
C LEU A 358 52.86 53.47 -10.39
N LYS A 359 52.11 52.46 -10.86
CA LYS A 359 50.83 52.68 -11.55
C LYS A 359 49.78 53.28 -10.62
N ASN A 360 49.68 52.75 -9.40
CA ASN A 360 48.76 53.26 -8.38
C ASN A 360 49.16 54.68 -7.91
N LYS A 361 50.46 54.90 -7.72
CA LYS A 361 51.04 56.22 -7.38
C LYS A 361 50.65 57.28 -8.41
N LEU A 362 50.79 56.97 -9.70
CA LEU A 362 50.42 57.88 -10.79
C LEU A 362 48.90 58.10 -10.87
N GLU A 363 48.08 57.07 -10.68
CA GLU A 363 46.60 57.20 -10.70
C GLU A 363 46.10 58.08 -9.54
N ILE A 364 46.62 57.85 -8.33
CA ILE A 364 46.31 58.65 -7.14
C ILE A 364 46.75 60.10 -7.37
N TRP A 365 47.99 60.32 -7.83
CA TRP A 365 48.51 61.65 -8.09
C TRP A 365 47.69 62.41 -9.14
N LYS A 366 47.27 61.74 -10.21
CA LYS A 366 46.41 62.35 -11.24
C LYS A 366 45.07 62.85 -10.66
N LYS A 367 44.46 62.09 -9.75
CA LYS A 367 43.21 62.51 -9.06
C LYS A 367 43.46 63.69 -8.13
N ILE A 368 44.59 63.69 -7.41
CA ILE A 368 45.00 64.80 -6.53
C ILE A 368 45.24 66.08 -7.35
N ILE A 369 45.99 66.00 -8.46
CA ILE A 369 46.22 67.13 -9.38
C ILE A 369 44.89 67.75 -9.80
N SER A 370 43.97 66.93 -10.32
CA SER A 370 42.65 67.41 -10.75
C SER A 370 41.89 68.11 -9.62
N LYS A 371 42.03 67.63 -8.37
CA LYS A 371 41.39 68.26 -7.22
C LYS A 371 42.07 69.56 -6.78
N ILE A 372 43.39 69.64 -6.86
CA ILE A 372 44.18 70.85 -6.55
C ILE A 372 43.89 71.95 -7.56
N GLU A 373 43.84 71.62 -8.85
CA GLU A 373 43.58 72.59 -9.92
C GLU A 373 42.15 73.18 -9.86
N LEU A 374 41.21 72.43 -9.30
CA LEU A 374 39.86 72.93 -9.02
C LEU A 374 39.79 73.83 -7.77
N ASN A 375 40.83 73.85 -6.93
CA ASN A 375 40.84 74.66 -5.71
C ASN A 375 41.26 76.10 -6.03
N THR A 376 40.36 77.05 -5.79
CA THR A 376 40.57 78.48 -6.04
C THR A 376 41.69 79.11 -5.21
N ASN A 377 42.07 78.49 -4.08
CA ASN A 377 43.14 78.98 -3.21
C ASN A 377 44.55 78.60 -3.66
N VAL A 378 44.67 77.82 -4.75
CA VAL A 378 45.96 77.36 -5.28
C VAL A 378 46.14 77.92 -6.69
N LYS A 379 47.23 78.66 -6.90
CA LYS A 379 47.64 79.12 -8.23
C LYS A 379 48.52 78.05 -8.87
N SER A 380 48.20 77.67 -10.10
CA SER A 380 49.01 76.77 -10.92
C SER A 380 49.74 77.57 -11.99
N GLU A 381 51.06 77.45 -12.02
CA GLU A 381 51.92 78.17 -12.96
C GLU A 381 53.01 77.23 -13.50
N THR A 382 53.52 77.52 -14.69
CA THR A 382 54.66 76.82 -15.28
C THR A 382 55.86 77.75 -15.24
N ILE A 383 56.88 77.37 -14.46
CA ILE A 383 58.08 78.17 -14.28
C ILE A 383 59.25 77.41 -14.88
N GLU A 384 60.16 78.14 -15.53
CA GLU A 384 61.45 77.62 -15.97
C GLU A 384 62.45 77.73 -14.83
N HIS A 385 62.98 76.60 -14.37
CA HIS A 385 63.98 76.53 -13.31
C HIS A 385 65.19 75.75 -13.84
N PHE A 386 66.35 76.39 -13.89
CA PHE A 386 67.59 75.81 -14.44
C PHE A 386 67.45 75.23 -15.87
N GLY A 387 66.62 75.84 -16.72
CA GLY A 387 66.41 75.39 -18.11
C GLY A 387 65.40 74.24 -18.28
N GLU A 388 64.79 73.76 -17.18
CA GLU A 388 63.68 72.81 -17.22
C GLU A 388 62.35 73.51 -16.90
N VAL A 389 61.33 73.29 -17.73
CA VAL A 389 59.99 73.82 -17.50
C VAL A 389 59.23 72.88 -16.58
N MET A 390 58.88 73.37 -15.39
CA MET A 390 58.21 72.58 -14.35
C MET A 390 56.90 73.23 -13.92
N LYS A 391 55.87 72.39 -13.69
CA LYS A 391 54.60 72.83 -13.14
C LYS A 391 54.73 73.04 -11.63
N VAL A 392 54.45 74.25 -11.18
CA VAL A 392 54.52 74.66 -9.78
C VAL A 392 53.14 75.07 -9.26
N TRP A 393 52.97 74.91 -7.96
CA TRP A 393 51.78 75.33 -7.24
C TRP A 393 52.15 76.27 -6.11
N GLU A 394 51.40 77.36 -6.00
CA GLU A 394 51.53 78.37 -4.95
C GLU A 394 50.20 78.53 -4.22
N TRP A 395 50.24 78.64 -2.89
CA TRP A 395 49.07 78.97 -2.09
C TRP A 395 48.82 80.48 -2.09
N ILE A 396 47.67 80.90 -2.61
CA ILE A 396 47.28 82.31 -2.73
C ILE A 396 46.16 82.71 -1.76
N GLY A 397 45.48 81.73 -1.14
CA GLY A 397 44.43 81.99 -0.15
C GLY A 397 44.95 82.67 1.11
N GLU A 398 44.04 83.27 1.88
CA GLU A 398 44.36 83.79 3.21
C GLU A 398 44.92 82.68 4.10
N LEU A 399 45.94 83.01 4.87
CA LEU A 399 46.55 82.07 5.81
C LEU A 399 45.79 82.22 7.12
N ASP A 400 45.14 81.16 7.57
CA ASP A 400 44.64 81.10 8.94
C ASP A 400 45.82 81.37 9.88
N ASN A 401 45.67 82.39 10.73
CA ASN A 401 46.71 82.87 11.65
C ASN A 401 47.22 81.73 12.54
#